data_AF-A0A966KAI1-F1
#
_entry.id   AF-A0A966KAI1-F1
#
_cell.length_a   1.000
_cell.length_b   1.000
_cell.length_c   1.000
_cell.angle_alpha   90.00
_cell.angle_beta   90.00
_cell.angle_gamma   90.00
#
_symmetry.space_group_name_H-M   'P 1'
#
loop_
_entity.id
_entity.type
_entity.pdbx_description
1 polymer ?
#
loop_
_entity_poly.entity_id
_entity_poly.type
_entity_poly.pdbx_seq_one_letter_code
_entity_poly.pdbx_strand_id
1 'polypeptide(L)'
;MLTQDIPDQLGYDCMGNSLTRERTIKQQAYQRFYLEPNRHDSRTQKLMCQSVDRQGRLHQGEILNNVLSLQIDWVRANSLTHQPEISRTSTGLIAITLRVQPQADQNDPARVIEQTRYISQRHGMYNP
;
A
#
# COMPACT_ATOMS: atom_id res chain seq x y z
N MET A 1 9.07 9.04 17.86
CA MET A 1 8.22 10.06 17.19
C MET A 1 8.53 10.00 15.71
N LEU A 2 7.52 9.92 14.83
CA LEU A 2 7.72 10.24 13.41
C LEU A 2 7.88 11.75 13.34
N THR A 3 9.12 12.22 13.17
CA THR A 3 9.50 13.63 13.08
C THR A 3 9.30 14.21 11.68
N GLN A 4 8.50 13.54 10.84
CA GLN A 4 8.31 13.92 9.44
C GLN A 4 6.83 14.06 9.14
N ASP A 5 6.44 15.26 8.75
CA ASP A 5 5.10 15.55 8.26
C ASP A 5 4.79 14.64 7.08
N ILE A 6 3.65 13.95 7.15
CA ILE A 6 3.14 13.15 6.03
C ILE A 6 2.77 14.16 4.93
N PRO A 7 3.43 14.15 3.75
CA PRO A 7 3.10 15.08 2.68
C PRO A 7 1.60 15.03 2.34
N ASP A 8 0.98 16.16 1.99
CA ASP A 8 -0.48 16.27 1.80
C ASP A 8 -1.08 15.23 0.83
N GLN A 9 -0.29 14.76 -0.16
CA GLN A 9 -0.67 13.71 -1.11
C GLN A 9 -0.67 12.28 -0.53
N LEU A 10 -0.16 12.12 0.69
CA LEU A 10 -0.06 10.86 1.46
C LEU A 10 -0.99 10.86 2.66
N GLY A 11 -1.88 11.86 2.74
CA GLY A 11 -2.87 12.01 3.79
C GLY A 11 -4.04 11.05 3.70
N TYR A 12 -4.04 10.03 2.82
CA TYR A 12 -5.14 9.08 2.65
C TYR A 12 -4.65 7.62 2.54
N ASP A 13 -5.45 6.68 3.06
CA ASP A 13 -5.22 5.25 2.88
C ASP A 13 -5.69 4.77 1.50
N CYS A 14 -5.47 3.48 1.21
CA CYS A 14 -5.88 2.85 -0.04
C CYS A 14 -7.41 2.77 -0.27
N MET A 15 -8.24 3.19 0.68
CA MET A 15 -9.69 3.32 0.56
C MET A 15 -10.16 4.77 0.54
N GLY A 16 -9.25 5.74 0.59
CA GLY A 16 -9.57 7.16 0.63
C GLY A 16 -9.94 7.70 2.02
N ASN A 17 -9.66 6.99 3.12
CA ASN A 17 -9.79 7.58 4.46
C ASN A 17 -8.55 8.39 4.82
N SER A 18 -8.76 9.53 5.47
CA SER A 18 -7.65 10.41 5.87
C SER A 18 -6.75 9.78 6.94
N LEU A 19 -5.44 9.76 6.71
CA LEU A 19 -4.37 9.34 7.63
C LEU A 19 -3.95 10.50 8.55
N THR A 20 -4.88 10.98 9.37
CA THR A 20 -4.61 12.06 10.33
C THR A 20 -3.70 11.61 11.48
N ARG A 21 -2.97 12.55 12.08
CA ARG A 21 -2.17 12.32 13.29
C ARG A 21 -2.99 11.67 14.42
N GLU A 22 -4.23 12.11 14.61
CA GLU A 22 -5.13 11.55 15.62
C GLU A 22 -5.39 10.06 15.38
N ARG A 23 -5.68 9.68 14.14
CA ARG A 23 -5.89 8.27 13.78
C ARG A 23 -4.63 7.44 13.93
N THR A 24 -3.47 8.01 13.62
CA THR A 24 -2.19 7.34 13.86
C THR A 24 -1.97 7.06 15.35
N ILE A 25 -2.22 8.05 16.22
CA ILE A 25 -2.12 7.90 17.68
C ILE A 25 -3.11 6.83 18.19
N LYS A 26 -4.34 6.83 17.68
CA LYS A 26 -5.38 5.84 18.03
C LYS A 26 -5.19 4.48 17.37
N GLN A 27 -4.09 4.24 16.65
CA GLN A 27 -3.84 3.00 15.89
C GLN A 27 -4.88 2.69 14.80
N GLN A 28 -5.57 3.71 14.32
CA GLN A 28 -6.58 3.68 13.25
C GLN A 28 -6.01 4.07 11.87
N ALA A 29 -4.68 4.14 11.75
CA ALA A 29 -3.93 4.32 10.50
C ALA A 29 -3.39 2.97 9.99
N TYR A 30 -4.24 1.94 10.00
CA TYR A 30 -3.88 0.61 9.51
C TYR A 30 -4.21 0.51 8.02
N GLN A 31 -3.27 0.02 7.21
CA GLN A 31 -3.60 -0.51 5.89
C GLN A 31 -2.68 -1.67 5.49
N ARG A 32 -3.24 -2.58 4.68
CA ARG A 32 -2.56 -3.77 4.17
C ARG A 32 -2.96 -4.01 2.72
N PHE A 33 -1.99 -4.41 1.91
CA PHE A 33 -2.22 -4.91 0.56
C PHE A 33 -1.97 -6.41 0.52
N TYR A 34 -2.80 -7.13 -0.21
CA TYR A 34 -2.65 -8.56 -0.41
C TYR A 34 -3.36 -9.00 -1.69
N LEU A 35 -3.07 -10.22 -2.14
CA LEU A 35 -3.65 -10.78 -3.36
C LEU A 35 -4.73 -11.81 -3.01
N GLU A 36 -5.86 -11.74 -3.69
CA GLU A 36 -6.89 -12.77 -3.69
C GLU A 36 -6.97 -13.44 -5.07
N PRO A 37 -7.36 -14.72 -5.17
CA PRO A 37 -7.58 -15.37 -6.46
C PRO A 37 -8.64 -14.62 -7.29
N ASN A 38 -8.39 -14.46 -8.59
CA ASN A 38 -9.40 -13.95 -9.50
C ASN A 38 -10.42 -15.06 -9.82
N ARG A 39 -11.71 -14.74 -9.75
CA ARG A 39 -12.81 -15.70 -10.01
C ARG A 39 -12.97 -16.04 -11.50
N HIS A 40 -12.49 -15.17 -12.38
CA HIS A 40 -12.70 -15.28 -13.83
C HIS A 40 -11.45 -15.75 -14.58
N ASP A 41 -10.26 -15.63 -13.99
CA ASP A 41 -9.00 -16.14 -14.57
C ASP A 41 -8.05 -16.62 -13.47
N SER A 42 -7.89 -17.93 -13.34
CA SER A 42 -7.05 -18.56 -12.30
C SER A 42 -5.56 -18.25 -12.42
N ARG A 43 -5.10 -17.68 -13.54
CA ARG A 43 -3.70 -17.27 -13.74
C ARG A 43 -3.42 -15.89 -13.15
N THR A 44 -4.46 -15.16 -12.76
CA THR A 44 -4.34 -13.81 -12.22
C THR A 44 -4.99 -13.70 -10.85
N GLN A 45 -4.68 -12.59 -10.19
CA GLN A 45 -5.12 -12.27 -8.85
C GLN A 45 -5.73 -10.86 -8.82
N LYS A 46 -6.40 -10.57 -7.72
CA LYS A 46 -7.01 -9.27 -7.43
C LYS A 46 -6.19 -8.63 -6.32
N LEU A 47 -5.76 -7.39 -6.53
CA LEU A 47 -5.15 -6.59 -5.48
C LEU A 47 -6.23 -6.09 -4.54
N MET A 48 -6.14 -6.55 -3.30
CA MET A 48 -7.00 -6.13 -2.22
C MET A 48 -6.29 -5.11 -1.35
N CYS A 49 -7.03 -4.10 -0.91
CA CYS A 49 -6.68 -3.23 0.18
C CYS A 49 -7.55 -3.55 1.38
N GLN A 50 -6.94 -3.60 2.56
CA GLN A 50 -7.64 -3.62 3.82
C GLN A 50 -7.22 -2.39 4.62
N SER A 51 -8.20 -1.65 5.14
CA SER A 51 -7.95 -0.44 5.93
C SER A 51 -9.00 -0.28 7.03
N VAL A 52 -8.71 0.56 8.01
CA VAL A 52 -9.66 0.92 9.07
C VAL A 52 -10.48 2.14 8.64
N ASP A 53 -11.80 2.15 8.82
CA ASP A 53 -12.65 3.30 8.51
C ASP A 53 -12.58 4.39 9.60
N ARG A 54 -13.35 5.48 9.43
CA ARG A 54 -13.43 6.58 10.41
C ARG A 54 -13.98 6.16 11.78
N GLN A 55 -14.63 5.01 11.88
CA GLN A 55 -15.25 4.48 13.10
C GLN A 55 -14.37 3.42 13.77
N GLY A 56 -13.19 3.11 13.22
CA GLY A 56 -12.28 2.10 13.77
C GLY A 56 -12.58 0.68 13.29
N ARG A 57 -13.46 0.50 12.30
CA ARG A 57 -13.83 -0.82 11.76
C ARG A 57 -12.92 -1.21 10.62
N LEU A 58 -12.57 -2.50 10.54
CA LEU A 58 -11.76 -3.03 9.45
C LEU A 58 -12.62 -3.24 8.20
N HIS A 59 -12.22 -2.65 7.09
CA HIS A 59 -12.85 -2.80 5.78
C HIS A 59 -11.83 -3.35 4.78
N GLN A 60 -12.32 -4.07 3.77
CA GLN A 60 -11.52 -4.51 2.63
C GLN A 60 -12.21 -4.15 1.31
N GLY A 61 -11.41 -3.87 0.28
CA GLY A 61 -11.87 -3.46 -1.03
C GLY A 61 -10.89 -3.89 -2.11
N GLU A 62 -11.41 -4.17 -3.29
CA GLU A 62 -10.61 -4.48 -4.48
C GLU A 62 -10.12 -3.18 -5.12
N ILE A 63 -8.82 -3.11 -5.41
CA ILE A 63 -8.19 -1.95 -6.07
C ILE A 63 -7.96 -2.24 -7.55
N LEU A 64 -7.52 -3.46 -7.88
CA LEU A 64 -7.09 -3.81 -9.23
C LEU A 64 -7.29 -5.29 -9.52
N ASN A 65 -7.64 -5.63 -10.75
CA ASN A 65 -7.74 -7.01 -11.25
C ASN A 65 -6.55 -7.36 -12.15
N ASN A 66 -6.48 -8.64 -12.53
CA ASN A 66 -5.50 -9.17 -13.47
C ASN A 66 -4.05 -8.96 -13.02
N VAL A 67 -3.81 -9.07 -11.71
CA VAL A 67 -2.49 -8.94 -11.10
C VAL A 67 -1.76 -10.27 -11.19
N LEU A 68 -0.51 -10.24 -11.66
CA LEU A 68 0.36 -11.41 -11.77
C LEU A 68 1.29 -11.53 -10.56
N SER A 69 1.74 -10.40 -10.02
CA SER A 69 2.58 -10.38 -8.82
C SER A 69 2.48 -9.05 -8.06
N LEU A 70 2.72 -9.13 -6.75
CA LEU A 70 2.81 -8.01 -5.83
C LEU A 70 4.13 -8.11 -5.06
N GLN A 71 4.90 -7.02 -5.08
CA GLN A 71 6.07 -6.84 -4.23
C GLN A 71 5.87 -5.60 -3.37
N ILE A 72 6.18 -5.72 -2.08
CA ILE A 72 6.08 -4.64 -1.10
C ILE A 72 7.41 -4.54 -0.38
N ASP A 73 8.07 -3.39 -0.52
CA ASP A 73 9.35 -3.11 0.10
C ASP A 73 9.24 -1.94 1.07
N TRP A 74 9.95 -2.00 2.20
CA TRP A 74 10.16 -0.81 3.02
C TRP A 74 11.06 0.16 2.27
N VAL A 75 10.79 1.46 2.35
CA VAL A 75 11.63 2.49 1.71
C VAL A 75 12.01 3.59 2.68
N ARG A 76 13.14 4.26 2.43
CA ARG A 76 13.59 5.37 3.29
C ARG A 76 12.89 6.68 2.95
N ALA A 77 12.86 7.63 3.89
CA ALA A 77 12.14 8.89 3.71
C ALA A 77 12.70 9.80 2.59
N ASN A 78 14.00 9.72 2.31
CA ASN A 78 14.63 10.39 1.16
C ASN A 78 14.05 9.92 -0.20
N SER A 79 13.37 8.78 -0.22
CA SER A 79 12.66 8.24 -1.40
C SER A 79 11.46 9.08 -1.80
N LEU A 80 11.01 10.06 -1.00
CA LEU A 80 9.90 10.96 -1.36
C LEU A 80 10.21 11.86 -2.56
N THR A 81 11.50 12.15 -2.80
CA THR A 81 11.96 13.09 -3.84
C THR A 81 12.90 12.45 -4.87
N HIS A 82 13.25 11.17 -4.68
CA HIS A 82 14.19 10.42 -5.52
C HIS A 82 13.64 9.00 -5.80
N GLN A 83 14.36 8.21 -6.60
CA GLN A 83 14.02 6.79 -6.76
C GLN A 83 13.97 6.08 -5.39
N PRO A 84 13.03 5.14 -5.19
CA PRO A 84 12.83 4.49 -3.91
C PRO A 84 14.06 3.69 -3.47
N GLU A 85 14.67 4.11 -2.37
CA GLU A 85 15.76 3.38 -1.73
C GLU A 85 15.17 2.34 -0.78
N ILE A 86 15.27 1.06 -1.16
CA ILE A 86 14.78 -0.08 -0.39
C ILE A 86 15.51 -0.15 0.96
N SER A 87 14.73 -0.19 2.03
CA SER A 87 15.18 -0.40 3.39
C SER A 87 15.01 -1.87 3.79
N ARG A 88 16.00 -2.41 4.50
CA ARG A 88 15.91 -3.75 5.11
C ARG A 88 15.20 -3.74 6.46
N THR A 89 14.98 -2.56 7.04
CA THR A 89 14.28 -2.35 8.30
C THR A 89 12.97 -1.61 8.07
N SER A 90 12.00 -1.81 8.96
CA SER A 90 10.72 -1.09 8.89
C SER A 90 10.94 0.40 9.10
N THR A 91 10.54 1.20 8.11
CA THR A 91 10.64 2.68 8.11
C THR A 91 9.30 3.36 8.30
N GLY A 92 8.19 2.60 8.27
CA GLY A 92 6.86 3.18 8.13
C GLY A 92 6.64 3.86 6.78
N LEU A 93 7.32 3.42 5.72
CA LEU A 93 7.07 3.83 4.33
C LEU A 93 7.26 2.61 3.44
N ILE A 94 6.40 2.41 2.44
CA ILE A 94 6.52 1.27 1.52
C ILE A 94 6.55 1.71 0.05
N ALA A 95 7.15 0.88 -0.79
CA ALA A 95 6.95 0.90 -2.23
C ALA A 95 6.13 -0.34 -2.63
N ILE A 96 5.21 -0.16 -3.57
CA ILE A 96 4.38 -1.25 -4.09
C ILE A 96 4.69 -1.41 -5.58
N THR A 97 5.24 -2.56 -5.93
CA THR A 97 5.52 -2.91 -7.32
C THR A 97 4.56 -4.02 -7.77
N LEU A 98 3.85 -3.76 -8.86
CA LEU A 98 2.83 -4.65 -9.41
C LEU A 98 3.23 -5.09 -10.82
N ARG A 99 2.99 -6.35 -11.13
CA ARG A 99 2.92 -6.81 -12.54
C ARG A 99 1.48 -7.15 -12.83
N VAL A 100 0.95 -6.61 -13.93
CA VAL A 100 -0.44 -6.80 -14.32
C VAL A 100 -0.52 -7.26 -15.76
N GLN A 101 -1.56 -8.02 -16.07
CA GLN A 101 -1.91 -8.36 -17.43
C GLN A 101 -2.91 -7.32 -17.95
N PRO A 102 -2.63 -6.64 -19.08
CA PRO A 102 -3.60 -5.76 -19.74
C PRO A 102 -4.87 -6.53 -20.07
N GLN A 103 -6.03 -5.88 -19.99
CA GLN A 103 -7.33 -6.51 -20.24
C GLN A 103 -7.63 -6.70 -21.76
N ALA A 104 -6.63 -6.59 -22.63
CA ALA A 104 -6.75 -6.84 -24.06
C ALA A 104 -5.89 -8.06 -24.40
N ASP A 105 -6.53 -9.18 -24.73
CA ASP A 105 -5.92 -10.44 -25.18
C ASP A 105 -4.91 -11.14 -24.24
N GLN A 106 -5.03 -12.47 -24.14
CA GLN A 106 -4.11 -13.28 -23.33
C GLN A 106 -2.67 -13.28 -23.84
N ASN A 107 -2.46 -12.79 -25.07
CA ASN A 107 -1.16 -12.71 -25.73
C ASN A 107 -0.43 -11.39 -25.45
N ASP A 108 -1.05 -10.42 -24.78
CA ASP A 108 -0.38 -9.18 -24.44
C ASP A 108 0.68 -9.38 -23.35
N PRO A 109 1.86 -8.76 -23.51
CA PRO A 109 2.92 -8.87 -22.51
C PRO A 109 2.48 -8.22 -21.20
N ALA A 110 2.89 -8.85 -20.09
CA ALA A 110 2.66 -8.30 -18.76
C ALA A 110 3.23 -6.87 -18.66
N ARG A 111 2.40 -5.93 -18.22
CA ARG A 111 2.82 -4.56 -17.93
C ARG A 111 3.29 -4.48 -16.49
N VAL A 112 4.48 -3.93 -16.28
CA VAL A 112 4.96 -3.58 -14.94
C VAL A 112 4.39 -2.21 -14.58
N ILE A 113 3.70 -2.14 -13.45
CA ILE A 113 3.22 -0.90 -12.85
C ILE A 113 3.98 -0.75 -11.52
N GLU A 114 4.91 0.18 -11.49
CA GLU A 114 5.60 0.55 -10.26
C GLU A 114 4.89 1.75 -9.62
N GLN A 115 4.48 1.60 -8.37
CA GLN A 115 3.77 2.63 -7.65
C GLN A 115 4.28 2.75 -6.22
N THR A 116 5.12 3.75 -5.97
CA THR A 116 5.54 4.05 -4.61
C THR A 116 4.37 4.64 -3.82
N ARG A 117 4.05 4.02 -2.67
CA ARG A 117 2.97 4.46 -1.78
C ARG A 117 3.50 4.56 -0.36
N TYR A 118 3.86 5.76 0.03
CA TYR A 118 4.42 6.02 1.35
C TYR A 118 3.33 5.90 2.41
N ILE A 119 3.47 4.91 3.28
CA ILE A 119 2.44 4.54 4.25
C ILE A 119 3.13 4.23 5.57
N SER A 120 2.75 4.96 6.61
CA SER A 120 3.08 4.61 8.01
C SER A 120 2.33 3.35 8.41
N GLN A 121 2.92 2.18 8.16
CA GLN A 121 2.45 0.93 8.76
C GLN A 121 2.82 0.94 10.24
N ARG A 122 1.89 1.41 11.07
CA ARG A 122 1.97 1.48 12.53
C ARG A 122 3.16 2.30 13.06
N HIS A 123 2.86 3.24 13.95
CA HIS A 123 3.80 3.51 15.03
C HIS A 123 3.96 2.20 15.82
N GLY A 124 5.06 1.48 15.61
CA GLY A 124 5.51 0.51 16.59
C GLY A 124 5.61 1.22 17.93
N MET A 125 4.98 0.65 18.96
CA MET A 125 5.09 1.17 20.32
C MET A 125 6.56 1.29 20.69
N TYR A 126 7.06 2.52 20.76
CA TYR A 126 8.24 2.81 21.55
C TYR A 126 7.71 2.95 22.99
N ASN A 127 7.77 1.86 23.76
CA ASN A 127 7.77 1.99 25.21
C ASN A 127 9.17 2.53 25.58
N PRO A 128 9.28 3.69 26.24
CA PRO A 128 10.53 4.09 26.86
C PRO A 128 10.94 3.11 27.96
#